data_AF-A0A7W1WUL1-F1
#
_entry.id   AF-A0A7W1WUL1-F1
#
_cell.length_a   1.000
_cell.length_b   1.000
_cell.length_c   1.000
_cell.angle_alpha   90.00
_cell.angle_beta   90.00
_cell.angle_gamma   90.00
#
_symmetry.space_group_name_H-M   'P 1'
#
loop_
_entity.id
_entity.type
_entity.pdbx_description
1 polymer ?
#
loop_
_entity_poly.entity_id
_entity_poly.type
_entity_poly.pdbx_seq_one_letter_code
_entity_poly.pdbx_strand_id
1 'polypeptide(L)'
;MCRILSIEISLSDMIFEPHFFSFADDPISNIYMHVERTRLELISRWKGVRTKIIGPCYSYNNIDIYPLPRILFGVTQGNIDRNYSLYKIGPGNHAESDLGSKVLPVIANGSIPRFRNHGVVLRGWITKRGLQELSDYQLPDLKEIFFAEDFFPPVMSGRKGQPSFGGLKVLYYVIAKELSVKEILKELKKEKKYKARICNNIKGRFDFGGGEGSLQKGFFISLMTPMLTNNVKDILLNGPAELPFACISASTSKPLKVLFGNQERKVFLIPEGSTWFYQFRDDAKMMDILRKIKRRGVGRQTSYGYGKCLIAPS
;
A
#
# COMPACT_ATOMS: atom_id res chain seq x y z
N MET A 1 31.01 -4.14 -2.09
CA MET A 1 30.31 -3.52 -0.94
C MET A 1 28.93 -3.07 -1.40
N CYS A 2 27.85 -3.50 -0.73
CA CYS A 2 26.49 -3.11 -1.10
C CYS A 2 26.17 -1.75 -0.46
N ARG A 3 25.85 -0.71 -1.25
CA ARG A 3 25.51 0.61 -0.72
C ARG A 3 24.03 0.88 -0.86
N ILE A 4 23.48 1.55 0.14
CA ILE A 4 22.07 1.89 0.24
C ILE A 4 21.99 3.43 0.19
N LEU A 5 21.21 3.96 -0.74
CA LEU A 5 20.81 5.37 -0.72
C LEU A 5 19.32 5.45 -0.42
N SER A 6 18.92 6.41 0.42
CA SER A 6 17.53 6.83 0.50
C SER A 6 17.31 8.03 -0.43
N ILE A 7 16.24 7.97 -1.22
CA ILE A 7 15.81 9.05 -2.09
C ILE A 7 14.48 9.53 -1.55
N GLU A 8 14.46 10.76 -1.08
CA GLU A 8 13.27 11.46 -0.62
C GLU A 8 12.68 12.22 -1.80
N ILE A 9 11.44 11.87 -2.13
CA ILE A 9 10.63 12.64 -3.08
C ILE A 9 9.90 13.71 -2.30
N SER A 10 10.09 14.96 -2.74
CA SER A 10 9.30 16.08 -2.26
C SER A 10 7.95 16.05 -2.95
N LEU A 11 6.88 15.77 -2.20
CA LEU A 11 5.53 15.79 -2.77
C LEU A 11 5.10 17.21 -3.17
N SER A 12 5.77 18.26 -2.68
CA SER A 12 5.59 19.65 -3.16
C SER A 12 5.67 19.77 -4.67
N ASP A 13 6.46 18.91 -5.31
CA ASP A 13 6.70 18.96 -6.75
C ASP A 13 5.51 18.39 -7.54
N MET A 14 4.60 17.66 -6.88
CA MET A 14 3.34 17.19 -7.47
C MET A 14 2.41 18.34 -7.86
N ILE A 15 2.50 19.50 -7.19
CA ILE A 15 1.64 20.67 -7.49
C ILE A 15 1.92 21.22 -8.89
N PHE A 16 3.12 20.99 -9.43
CA PHE A 16 3.59 21.60 -10.68
C PHE A 16 3.27 20.81 -11.94
N GLU A 17 2.66 19.61 -11.84
CA GLU A 17 2.29 18.81 -13.01
C GLU A 17 0.77 18.54 -13.08
N PRO A 18 -0.08 19.59 -13.19
CA PRO A 18 -1.55 19.48 -13.09
C PRO A 18 -2.21 18.61 -14.16
N HIS A 19 -1.54 18.39 -15.29
CA HIS A 19 -2.01 17.51 -16.37
C HIS A 19 -1.94 16.01 -16.01
N PHE A 20 -1.28 15.64 -14.91
CA PHE A 20 -1.28 14.26 -14.40
C PHE A 20 -2.31 14.01 -13.31
N PHE A 21 -3.05 15.02 -12.89
CA PHE A 21 -4.06 14.91 -11.84
C PHE A 21 -5.45 15.12 -12.44
N SER A 22 -6.21 14.04 -12.51
CA SER A 22 -7.66 14.17 -12.54
C SER A 22 -8.08 14.58 -11.12
N PHE A 23 -8.61 15.80 -10.96
CA PHE A 23 -9.24 16.22 -9.71
C PHE A 23 -10.52 15.41 -9.39
N ALA A 24 -10.99 14.58 -10.34
CA ALA A 24 -12.05 13.61 -10.10
C ALA A 24 -11.52 12.32 -9.44
N ASP A 25 -10.21 12.07 -9.48
CA ASP A 25 -9.58 10.91 -8.83
C ASP A 25 -9.12 11.24 -7.41
N ASP A 26 -9.19 10.22 -6.54
CA ASP A 26 -8.77 10.25 -5.15
C ASP A 26 -7.31 10.75 -4.99
N PRO A 27 -7.02 11.77 -4.14
CA PRO A 27 -5.68 12.31 -3.93
C PRO A 27 -4.63 11.25 -3.54
N ILE A 28 -5.02 10.24 -2.76
CA ILE A 28 -4.13 9.13 -2.42
C ILE A 28 -3.73 8.36 -3.67
N SER A 29 -4.69 7.98 -4.50
CA SER A 29 -4.44 7.26 -5.75
C SER A 29 -3.51 8.04 -6.68
N ASN A 30 -3.67 9.35 -6.74
CA ASN A 30 -2.78 10.23 -7.50
C ASN A 30 -1.35 10.29 -6.94
N ILE A 31 -1.19 10.31 -5.61
CA ILE A 31 0.13 10.17 -4.97
C ILE A 31 0.75 8.84 -5.35
N TYR A 32 0.01 7.75 -5.23
CA TYR A 32 0.50 6.41 -5.56
C TYR A 32 0.96 6.33 -7.02
N MET A 33 0.20 6.90 -7.96
CA MET A 33 0.60 6.98 -9.36
C MET A 33 1.88 7.80 -9.56
N HIS A 34 1.98 8.99 -8.97
CA HIS A 34 3.15 9.86 -9.10
C HIS A 34 4.41 9.20 -8.52
N VAL A 35 4.26 8.63 -7.32
CA VAL A 35 5.25 7.86 -6.61
C VAL A 35 5.74 6.73 -7.51
N GLU A 36 4.84 5.91 -8.03
CA GLU A 36 5.20 4.76 -8.86
C GLU A 36 5.87 5.17 -10.18
N ARG A 37 5.34 6.18 -10.86
CA ARG A 37 5.95 6.70 -12.09
C ARG A 37 7.38 7.15 -11.84
N THR A 38 7.62 7.92 -10.78
CA THR A 38 8.97 8.38 -10.42
C THR A 38 9.90 7.18 -10.18
N ARG A 39 9.40 6.13 -9.54
CA ARG A 39 10.15 4.89 -9.33
C ARG A 39 10.52 4.21 -10.65
N LEU A 40 9.57 4.12 -11.57
CA LEU A 40 9.79 3.55 -12.91
C LEU A 40 10.78 4.37 -13.74
N GLU A 41 10.71 5.70 -13.65
CA GLU A 41 11.67 6.61 -14.27
C GLU A 41 13.08 6.37 -13.71
N LEU A 42 13.24 6.25 -12.39
CA LEU A 42 14.51 5.91 -11.75
C LEU A 42 15.03 4.53 -12.21
N ILE A 43 14.15 3.51 -12.27
CA ILE A 43 14.51 2.16 -12.77
C ILE A 43 14.97 2.21 -14.22
N SER A 44 14.22 2.91 -15.07
CA SER A 44 14.53 3.04 -16.51
C SER A 44 15.86 3.73 -16.73
N ARG A 45 16.14 4.79 -15.95
CA ARG A 45 17.37 5.57 -16.08
C ARG A 45 18.62 4.82 -15.64
N TRP A 46 18.50 3.97 -14.62
CA TRP A 46 19.62 3.14 -14.15
C TRP A 46 19.60 1.72 -14.72
N LYS A 47 18.85 1.52 -15.80
CA LYS A 47 18.84 0.25 -16.53
C LYS A 47 20.27 -0.05 -17.03
N GLY A 48 20.84 -1.15 -16.54
CA GLY A 48 22.20 -1.58 -16.86
C GLY A 48 23.18 -1.50 -15.69
N VAL A 49 22.88 -0.70 -14.68
CA VAL A 49 23.59 -0.77 -13.39
C VAL A 49 22.93 -1.87 -12.58
N ARG A 50 23.70 -2.72 -11.85
CA ARG A 50 23.13 -3.66 -10.87
C ARG A 50 22.55 -2.91 -9.66
N THR A 51 21.46 -2.17 -9.90
CA THR A 51 20.71 -1.38 -8.94
C THR A 51 19.35 -2.01 -8.69
N LYS A 52 19.00 -2.13 -7.42
CA LYS A 52 17.68 -2.54 -6.97
C LYS A 52 17.05 -1.39 -6.22
N ILE A 53 15.91 -0.90 -6.69
CA ILE A 53 15.11 0.11 -5.99
C ILE A 53 14.07 -0.63 -5.15
N ILE A 54 13.88 -0.24 -3.89
CA ILE A 54 12.91 -0.80 -2.94
C ILE A 54 12.04 0.34 -2.40
N GLY A 55 10.74 0.08 -2.24
CA GLY A 55 9.74 1.03 -1.80
C GLY A 55 8.52 1.03 -2.74
N PRO A 56 7.57 1.96 -2.54
CA PRO A 56 7.68 3.15 -1.68
C PRO A 56 7.61 2.86 -0.17
N CYS A 57 8.35 3.65 0.61
CA CYS A 57 8.15 3.82 2.04
C CYS A 57 7.59 5.22 2.30
N TYR A 58 6.71 5.37 3.28
CA TYR A 58 6.14 6.65 3.64
C TYR A 58 6.63 7.06 5.03
N SER A 59 6.91 8.34 5.22
CA SER A 59 7.22 8.90 6.53
C SER A 59 6.48 10.21 6.74
N TYR A 60 5.89 10.39 7.91
CA TYR A 60 5.21 11.63 8.30
C TYR A 60 5.74 12.09 9.64
N ASN A 61 6.19 13.36 9.72
CA ASN A 61 6.84 13.90 10.92
C ASN A 61 7.97 12.99 11.47
N ASN A 62 8.72 12.38 10.55
CA ASN A 62 9.80 11.40 10.81
C ASN A 62 9.35 10.08 11.46
N ILE A 63 8.05 9.80 11.47
CA ILE A 63 7.46 8.51 11.83
C ILE A 63 7.27 7.70 10.56
N ASP A 64 7.67 6.42 10.56
CA ASP A 64 7.42 5.52 9.43
C ASP A 64 5.94 5.09 9.43
N ILE A 65 5.28 5.26 8.29
CA ILE A 65 3.86 4.98 8.11
C ILE A 65 3.64 4.12 6.86
N TYR A 66 2.53 3.39 6.82
CA TYR A 66 2.24 2.37 5.80
C TYR A 66 0.84 2.58 5.23
N PRO A 67 0.58 2.21 3.97
CA PRO A 67 -0.77 2.29 3.40
C PRO A 67 -1.78 1.61 4.31
N LEU A 68 -2.88 2.30 4.61
CA LEU A 68 -3.93 1.77 5.47
C LEU A 68 -4.57 0.54 4.80
N PRO A 69 -4.59 -0.64 5.45
CA PRO A 69 -5.26 -1.81 4.92
C PRO A 69 -6.75 -1.53 4.69
N ARG A 70 -7.29 -1.92 3.53
CA ARG A 70 -8.71 -1.71 3.14
C ARG A 70 -9.71 -2.64 3.85
N ILE A 71 -9.35 -3.05 5.06
CA ILE A 71 -10.21 -3.74 6.01
C ILE A 71 -10.76 -2.78 7.06
N LEU A 72 -10.23 -1.54 7.16
CA LEU A 72 -10.69 -0.56 8.14
C LEU A 72 -11.75 0.37 7.55
N PHE A 73 -12.79 0.59 8.34
CA PHE A 73 -13.96 1.38 7.97
C PHE A 73 -14.33 2.31 9.12
N GLY A 74 -14.73 3.54 8.79
CA GLY A 74 -15.11 4.56 9.77
C GLY A 74 -16.55 4.96 9.59
N VAL A 75 -17.29 5.07 10.69
CA VAL A 75 -18.61 5.71 10.72
C VAL A 75 -18.45 7.05 11.43
N THR A 76 -18.83 8.15 10.77
CA THR A 76 -18.84 9.48 11.37
C THR A 76 -20.01 9.59 12.34
N GLN A 77 -19.73 9.89 13.62
CA GLN A 77 -20.76 10.17 14.62
C GLN A 77 -21.22 11.63 14.61
N GLY A 78 -21.65 12.13 13.44
CA GLY A 78 -22.09 13.52 13.27
C GLY A 78 -21.09 14.41 12.52
N ASN A 79 -21.33 15.72 12.55
CA ASN A 79 -20.85 16.64 11.50
C ASN A 79 -19.57 17.43 11.83
N ILE A 80 -18.99 17.34 13.04
CA ILE A 80 -18.07 18.40 13.48
C ILE A 80 -16.69 17.94 13.95
N ASP A 81 -16.50 16.76 14.54
CA ASP A 81 -15.15 16.32 14.90
C ASP A 81 -15.00 14.84 14.59
N ARG A 82 -13.80 14.43 14.15
CA ARG A 82 -13.44 13.11 13.63
C ARG A 82 -13.53 11.98 14.66
N ASN A 83 -14.64 11.89 15.37
CA ASN A 83 -15.05 10.76 16.19
C ASN A 83 -15.53 9.65 15.26
N TYR A 84 -14.56 9.03 14.58
CA TYR A 84 -14.79 7.80 13.86
C TYR A 84 -14.91 6.66 14.87
N SER A 85 -16.04 5.96 14.86
CA SER A 85 -16.01 4.59 15.36
C SER A 85 -15.33 3.73 14.30
N LEU A 86 -14.22 3.08 14.67
CA LEU A 86 -13.49 2.17 13.80
C LEU A 86 -14.17 0.80 13.78
N TYR A 87 -14.33 0.26 12.58
CA TYR A 87 -14.84 -1.07 12.33
C TYR A 87 -13.87 -1.82 11.43
N LYS A 88 -13.81 -3.15 11.61
CA LYS A 88 -13.07 -4.07 10.74
C LYS A 88 -14.04 -4.76 9.79
N ILE A 89 -13.67 -4.83 8.52
CA ILE A 89 -14.32 -5.65 7.50
C ILE A 89 -13.76 -7.06 7.59
N GLY A 90 -14.66 -8.03 7.61
CA GLY A 90 -14.35 -9.46 7.53
C GLY A 90 -15.24 -10.15 6.48
N PRO A 91 -15.05 -11.46 6.30
CA PRO A 91 -15.93 -12.26 5.43
C PRO A 91 -17.34 -12.35 6.03
N GLY A 92 -18.36 -12.17 5.20
CA GLY A 92 -19.78 -12.31 5.57
C GLY A 92 -20.43 -13.58 5.06
N ASN A 93 -21.65 -13.45 4.54
CA ASN A 93 -22.41 -14.57 3.98
C ASN A 93 -22.09 -14.78 2.49
N HIS A 94 -22.37 -15.99 2.02
CA HIS A 94 -22.31 -16.32 0.59
C HIS A 94 -23.38 -15.55 -0.20
N ALA A 95 -23.00 -15.13 -1.40
CA ALA A 95 -23.86 -14.53 -2.41
C ALA A 95 -23.49 -15.11 -3.78
N GLU A 96 -24.51 -15.45 -4.56
CA GLU A 96 -24.35 -15.86 -5.94
C GLU A 96 -24.16 -14.64 -6.85
N SER A 97 -23.22 -14.73 -7.79
CA SER A 97 -22.90 -13.68 -8.76
C SER A 97 -22.46 -14.28 -10.10
N ASP A 98 -22.24 -13.43 -11.09
CA ASP A 98 -21.62 -13.80 -12.37
C ASP A 98 -20.17 -14.31 -12.23
N LEU A 99 -19.56 -14.09 -11.06
CA LEU A 99 -18.25 -14.62 -10.67
C LEU A 99 -18.34 -15.90 -9.83
N GLY A 100 -19.52 -16.53 -9.77
CA GLY A 100 -19.84 -17.69 -8.96
C GLY A 100 -20.24 -17.34 -7.52
N SER A 101 -20.27 -18.35 -6.66
CA SER A 101 -20.55 -18.18 -5.23
C SER A 101 -19.38 -17.48 -4.53
N LYS A 102 -19.61 -16.28 -4.02
CA LYS A 102 -18.60 -15.44 -3.36
C LYS A 102 -19.08 -14.98 -1.99
N VAL A 103 -18.16 -14.72 -1.07
CA VAL A 103 -18.51 -14.18 0.26
C VAL A 103 -18.42 -12.66 0.21
N LEU A 104 -19.53 -11.98 0.51
CA LEU A 104 -19.54 -10.52 0.56
C LEU A 104 -18.83 -10.02 1.82
N PRO A 105 -18.02 -8.95 1.73
CA PRO A 105 -17.42 -8.34 2.90
C PRO A 105 -18.52 -7.76 3.81
N VAL A 106 -18.43 -8.01 5.12
CA VAL A 106 -19.31 -7.44 6.15
C VAL A 106 -18.48 -6.84 7.26
N ILE A 107 -19.10 -6.05 8.14
CA ILE A 107 -18.43 -5.56 9.34
C ILE A 107 -18.39 -6.66 10.39
N ALA A 108 -17.17 -7.07 10.77
CA ALA A 108 -16.92 -8.23 11.63
C ALA A 108 -17.37 -8.01 13.08
N ASN A 109 -17.39 -6.77 13.56
CA ASN A 109 -17.58 -6.45 14.98
C ASN A 109 -18.96 -5.84 15.31
N GLY A 110 -19.98 -6.07 14.48
CA GLY A 110 -21.37 -5.72 14.81
C GLY A 110 -22.21 -5.27 13.62
N SER A 111 -23.49 -5.02 13.91
CA SER A 111 -24.37 -4.32 12.98
C SER A 111 -23.95 -2.86 12.89
N ILE A 112 -23.77 -2.33 11.67
CA ILE A 112 -23.68 -0.87 11.48
C ILE A 112 -24.93 -0.29 12.13
N PRO A 113 -24.81 0.60 13.13
CA PRO A 113 -25.99 1.29 13.62
C PRO A 113 -26.71 1.92 12.44
N ARG A 114 -28.05 1.87 12.41
CA ARG A 114 -28.92 2.35 11.31
C ARG A 114 -28.83 3.88 11.15
N PHE A 115 -27.63 4.40 10.98
CA PHE A 115 -27.40 5.79 10.65
C PHE A 115 -27.65 5.96 9.17
N ARG A 116 -28.29 7.08 8.82
CA ARG A 116 -28.53 7.51 7.43
C ARG A 116 -27.24 7.76 6.66
N ASN A 117 -26.10 7.79 7.34
CA ASN A 117 -24.79 7.99 6.75
C ASN A 117 -24.11 6.64 6.57
N HIS A 118 -24.04 6.19 5.32
CA HIS A 118 -23.16 5.11 4.90
C HIS A 118 -21.76 5.39 5.44
N GLY A 119 -21.20 4.49 6.24
CA GLY A 119 -19.81 4.70 6.67
C GLY A 119 -18.87 4.67 5.45
N VAL A 120 -17.63 5.07 5.68
CA VAL A 120 -16.67 5.33 4.62
C VAL A 120 -15.47 4.41 4.79
N VAL A 121 -15.01 3.82 3.68
CA VAL A 121 -13.71 3.14 3.65
C VAL A 121 -12.66 4.19 3.98
N LEU A 122 -11.91 3.94 5.04
CA LEU A 122 -10.90 4.88 5.50
C LEU A 122 -9.73 4.91 4.52
N ARG A 123 -9.22 6.11 4.31
CA ARG A 123 -8.13 6.39 3.38
C ARG A 123 -7.02 7.10 4.15
N GLY A 124 -5.81 6.57 4.05
CA GLY A 124 -4.67 7.17 4.73
C GLY A 124 -3.55 6.18 4.95
N TRP A 125 -2.84 6.39 6.04
CA TRP A 125 -1.71 5.59 6.45
C TRP A 125 -1.82 5.19 7.92
N ILE A 126 -1.10 4.16 8.31
CA ILE A 126 -1.07 3.62 9.66
C ILE A 126 0.38 3.44 10.13
N THR A 127 0.65 3.62 11.41
CA THR A 127 1.98 3.38 11.99
C THR A 127 2.34 1.89 11.99
N LYS A 128 3.62 1.59 12.24
CA LYS A 128 4.05 0.21 12.53
C LYS A 128 3.29 -0.40 13.72
N ARG A 129 3.02 0.39 14.76
CA ARG A 129 2.30 -0.05 15.94
C ARG A 129 0.85 -0.42 15.60
N GLY A 130 0.13 0.43 14.87
CA GLY A 130 -1.23 0.12 14.44
C GLY A 130 -1.30 -1.12 13.54
N LEU A 131 -0.30 -1.37 12.69
CA LEU A 131 -0.20 -2.62 11.93
C LEU A 131 0.03 -3.85 12.81
N GLN A 132 0.80 -3.70 13.90
CA GLN A 132 1.04 -4.77 14.86
C GLN A 132 -0.26 -5.10 15.60
N GLU A 133 -0.99 -4.08 16.07
CA GLU A 133 -2.32 -4.23 16.69
C GLU A 133 -3.29 -5.00 15.76
N LEU A 134 -3.33 -4.65 14.47
CA LEU A 134 -4.11 -5.40 13.47
C LEU A 134 -3.67 -6.86 13.30
N SER A 135 -2.36 -7.10 13.37
CA SER A 135 -1.79 -8.45 13.27
C SER A 135 -2.14 -9.32 14.49
N ASP A 136 -2.34 -8.67 15.63
CA ASP A 136 -2.70 -9.27 16.92
C ASP A 136 -4.23 -9.34 17.12
N TYR A 137 -5.02 -9.26 16.03
CA TYR A 137 -6.50 -9.26 16.02
C TYR A 137 -7.16 -8.07 16.73
N GLN A 138 -6.43 -6.99 17.02
CA GLN A 138 -6.97 -5.80 17.69
C GLN A 138 -7.33 -4.71 16.67
N LEU A 139 -8.29 -3.85 17.02
CA LEU A 139 -8.49 -2.60 16.29
C LEU A 139 -7.41 -1.61 16.73
N PRO A 140 -6.75 -0.93 15.79
CA PRO A 140 -5.75 0.06 16.13
C PRO A 140 -6.39 1.29 16.78
N ASP A 141 -5.65 1.97 17.64
CA ASP A 141 -6.04 3.28 18.15
C ASP A 141 -6.10 4.29 16.99
N LEU A 142 -7.10 5.19 16.99
CA LEU A 142 -7.24 6.24 15.98
C LEU A 142 -5.98 7.09 15.83
N LYS A 143 -5.22 7.31 16.92
CA LYS A 143 -3.97 8.08 16.87
C LYS A 143 -2.87 7.41 16.03
N GLU A 144 -3.00 6.10 15.80
CA GLU A 144 -2.06 5.34 14.97
C GLU A 144 -2.42 5.43 13.48
N ILE A 145 -3.56 6.06 13.14
CA ILE A 145 -4.04 6.29 11.78
C ILE A 145 -3.88 7.76 11.42
N PHE A 146 -3.24 8.01 10.29
CA PHE A 146 -3.15 9.33 9.67
C PHE A 146 -4.06 9.35 8.44
N PHE A 147 -5.12 10.13 8.50
CA PHE A 147 -6.12 10.18 7.43
C PHE A 147 -5.63 11.04 6.27
N ALA A 148 -6.06 10.74 5.04
CA ALA A 148 -5.69 11.50 3.85
C ALA A 148 -5.88 13.01 4.06
N GLU A 149 -7.00 13.38 4.67
CA GLU A 149 -7.44 14.74 4.93
C GLU A 149 -6.49 15.51 5.84
N ASP A 150 -5.67 14.82 6.66
CA ASP A 150 -4.64 15.42 7.52
C ASP A 150 -3.47 15.99 6.72
N PHE A 151 -3.21 15.42 5.54
CA PHE A 151 -2.08 15.78 4.69
C PHE A 151 -2.45 16.83 3.64
N PHE A 152 -3.74 16.95 3.30
CA PHE A 152 -4.26 17.83 2.24
C PHE A 152 -5.20 18.96 2.70
N PRO A 153 -5.02 19.61 3.86
CA PRO A 153 -5.99 20.58 4.33
C PRO A 153 -6.26 21.73 3.34
N PRO A 154 -5.27 22.37 2.69
CA PRO A 154 -5.54 23.47 1.75
C PRO A 154 -6.14 23.01 0.41
N VAL A 155 -5.71 21.84 -0.09
CA VAL A 155 -6.17 21.31 -1.40
C VAL A 155 -7.62 20.86 -1.33
N MET A 156 -8.03 20.25 -0.22
CA MET A 156 -9.39 19.72 -0.04
C MET A 156 -10.37 20.77 0.50
N SER A 157 -9.90 21.82 1.20
CA SER A 157 -10.78 22.85 1.79
C SER A 157 -11.04 24.06 0.90
N GLY A 158 -10.44 24.15 -0.29
CA GLY A 158 -10.59 25.30 -1.20
C GLY A 158 -10.03 26.62 -0.65
N ARG A 159 -9.30 26.59 0.49
CA ARG A 159 -8.71 27.79 1.09
C ARG A 159 -7.46 28.21 0.32
N LYS A 160 -7.36 29.49 -0.02
CA LYS A 160 -6.17 30.11 -0.63
C LYS A 160 -4.99 30.06 0.34
N GLY A 161 -4.21 28.99 0.27
CA GLY A 161 -2.92 28.83 0.92
C GLY A 161 -2.02 27.98 0.03
N GLN A 162 -0.70 28.17 0.10
CA GLN A 162 0.22 27.30 -0.62
C GLN A 162 -0.05 25.85 -0.18
N PRO A 163 -0.34 24.92 -1.11
CA PRO A 163 -0.55 23.54 -0.74
C PRO A 163 0.76 23.01 -0.15
N SER A 164 0.72 22.61 1.11
CA SER A 164 1.83 21.93 1.77
C SER A 164 1.38 20.51 2.08
N PHE A 165 2.23 19.53 1.75
CA PHE A 165 1.95 18.10 1.97
C PHE A 165 2.17 17.67 3.43
N GLY A 166 2.01 18.59 4.38
CA GLY A 166 2.01 18.33 5.82
C GLY A 166 3.28 17.72 6.42
N GLY A 167 4.38 17.55 5.68
CA GLY A 167 5.57 16.82 6.14
C GLY A 167 5.59 15.33 5.75
N LEU A 168 4.67 14.88 4.89
CA LEU A 168 4.71 13.57 4.26
C LEU A 168 5.90 13.48 3.29
N LYS A 169 6.72 12.44 3.49
CA LYS A 169 7.89 12.11 2.70
C LYS A 169 7.70 10.74 2.08
N VAL A 170 8.05 10.60 0.81
CA VAL A 170 8.13 9.31 0.14
C VAL A 170 9.60 8.95 -0.03
N LEU A 171 9.96 7.77 0.46
CA LEU A 171 11.32 7.27 0.52
C LEU A 171 11.47 6.06 -0.38
N TYR A 172 12.50 6.10 -1.23
CA TYR A 172 12.99 4.96 -2.00
C TYR A 172 14.38 4.54 -1.54
N TYR A 173 14.61 3.24 -1.45
CA TYR A 173 15.92 2.69 -1.14
C TYR A 173 16.57 2.15 -2.40
N VAL A 174 17.68 2.75 -2.81
CA VAL A 174 18.47 2.31 -3.95
C VAL A 174 19.64 1.50 -3.42
N ILE A 175 19.62 0.22 -3.75
CA ILE A 175 20.72 -0.70 -3.51
C ILE A 175 21.59 -0.72 -4.76
N ALA A 176 22.79 -0.15 -4.68
CA ALA A 176 23.76 -0.14 -5.78
C ALA A 176 24.99 -0.98 -5.42
N LYS A 177 25.42 -1.85 -6.34
CA LYS A 177 26.65 -2.64 -6.19
C LYS A 177 27.88 -2.03 -6.87
N GLU A 178 27.69 -1.30 -7.97
CA GLU A 178 28.77 -0.97 -8.91
C GLU A 178 29.03 0.54 -9.05
N LEU A 179 28.07 1.40 -8.66
CA LEU A 179 28.25 2.86 -8.71
C LEU A 179 28.81 3.41 -7.40
N SER A 180 29.70 4.40 -7.53
CA SER A 180 30.09 5.21 -6.39
C SER A 180 28.92 6.10 -5.96
N VAL A 181 28.85 6.37 -4.66
CA VAL A 181 27.86 7.29 -4.08
C VAL A 181 27.95 8.69 -4.71
N LYS A 182 29.15 9.13 -5.09
CA LYS A 182 29.36 10.43 -5.73
C LYS A 182 28.68 10.51 -7.10
N GLU A 183 28.73 9.44 -7.89
CA GLU A 183 28.07 9.39 -9.21
C GLU A 183 26.55 9.42 -9.08
N ILE A 184 25.98 8.62 -8.16
CA ILE A 184 24.53 8.61 -7.93
C ILE A 184 24.06 9.98 -7.45
N LEU A 185 24.76 10.60 -6.49
CA LEU A 185 24.42 11.94 -6.01
C LEU A 185 24.60 13.01 -7.08
N LYS A 186 25.61 12.90 -7.94
CA LYS A 186 25.83 13.83 -9.06
C LYS A 186 24.67 13.76 -10.05
N GLU A 187 24.21 12.57 -10.39
CA GLU A 187 23.05 12.39 -11.27
C GLU A 187 21.76 12.89 -10.61
N LEU A 188 21.50 12.54 -9.35
CA LEU A 188 20.30 13.00 -8.65
C LEU A 188 20.28 14.52 -8.42
N LYS A 189 21.43 15.15 -8.15
CA LYS A 189 21.52 16.61 -7.96
C LYS A 189 21.24 17.41 -9.24
N LYS A 190 21.41 16.82 -10.42
CA LYS A 190 21.02 17.48 -11.68
C LYS A 190 19.51 17.69 -11.73
N GLU A 191 18.74 16.81 -11.10
CA GLU A 191 17.30 16.94 -10.97
C GLU A 191 16.98 17.61 -9.65
N LYS A 192 16.74 18.92 -9.70
CA LYS A 192 16.30 19.73 -8.55
C LYS A 192 15.03 19.18 -7.84
N LYS A 193 14.40 18.13 -8.39
CA LYS A 193 13.23 17.36 -7.93
C LYS A 193 13.54 16.36 -6.80
N TYR A 194 14.79 15.92 -6.60
CA TYR A 194 15.11 14.89 -5.60
C TYR A 194 15.99 15.38 -4.45
N LYS A 195 15.63 14.98 -3.22
CA LYS A 195 16.52 15.07 -2.06
C LYS A 195 17.10 13.69 -1.79
N ALA A 196 18.35 13.47 -2.19
CA ALA A 196 19.05 12.21 -1.96
C ALA A 196 19.85 12.27 -0.65
N ARG A 197 19.69 11.24 0.20
CA ARG A 197 20.47 11.05 1.43
C ARG A 197 21.11 9.67 1.44
N ILE A 198 22.38 9.60 1.83
CA ILE A 198 23.06 8.30 1.97
C ILE A 198 22.67 7.72 3.32
N CYS A 199 22.21 6.47 3.34
CA CYS A 199 21.84 5.78 4.57
C CYS A 199 22.49 4.41 4.61
N ASN A 200 23.27 4.10 5.63
CA ASN A 200 23.96 2.82 5.73
C ASN A 200 23.07 1.67 6.26
N ASN A 201 21.76 1.87 6.40
CA ASN A 201 20.88 0.89 7.04
C ASN A 201 19.52 0.77 6.33
N ILE A 202 19.16 -0.45 5.92
CA ILE A 202 17.79 -0.85 5.49
C ILE A 202 17.06 -1.58 6.63
N LYS A 203 17.78 -2.04 7.67
CA LYS A 203 17.28 -3.11 8.55
C LYS A 203 15.96 -2.73 9.22
N GLY A 204 14.94 -3.56 8.99
CA GLY A 204 13.70 -3.58 9.77
C GLY A 204 12.49 -2.81 9.21
N ARG A 205 12.61 -2.08 8.08
CA ARG A 205 11.48 -1.29 7.53
C ARG A 205 10.37 -2.11 6.87
N PHE A 206 10.66 -3.36 6.50
CA PHE A 206 9.68 -4.27 5.86
C PHE A 206 9.53 -5.59 6.61
N ASP A 207 10.04 -5.67 7.85
CA ASP A 207 9.96 -6.88 8.65
C ASP A 207 8.71 -6.80 9.55
N PHE A 208 7.62 -7.39 9.06
CA PHE A 208 6.33 -7.43 9.75
C PHE A 208 6.07 -8.82 10.30
N GLY A 209 6.93 -9.37 11.16
CA GLY A 209 6.80 -10.78 11.55
C GLY A 209 7.32 -11.11 12.94
N GLY A 210 6.48 -10.92 13.95
CA GLY A 210 6.70 -11.44 15.30
C GLY A 210 5.50 -12.17 15.91
N GLY A 211 4.30 -12.07 15.33
CA GLY A 211 3.11 -12.69 15.91
C GLY A 211 3.05 -14.19 15.63
N GLU A 212 3.27 -15.01 16.65
CA GLU A 212 2.93 -16.44 16.69
C GLU A 212 1.43 -16.65 17.03
N GLY A 213 0.54 -15.89 16.39
CA GLY A 213 -0.90 -16.02 16.59
C GLY A 213 -1.45 -17.26 15.87
N SER A 214 -2.23 -18.08 16.58
CA SER A 214 -3.00 -19.16 15.97
C SER A 214 -4.13 -18.58 15.09
N LEU A 215 -4.06 -18.83 13.78
CA LEU A 215 -5.03 -18.35 12.77
C LEU A 215 -6.35 -19.13 12.84
N GLN A 216 -7.18 -18.93 13.86
CA GLN A 216 -8.27 -19.89 14.11
C GLN A 216 -9.50 -19.81 13.18
N LYS A 217 -9.63 -18.84 12.26
CA LYS A 217 -10.86 -18.75 11.41
C LYS A 217 -10.64 -18.31 9.95
N GLY A 218 -9.42 -17.96 9.57
CA GLY A 218 -9.13 -17.37 8.28
C GLY A 218 -7.95 -16.41 8.37
N PHE A 219 -7.48 -15.96 7.21
CA PHE A 219 -6.44 -14.94 7.14
C PHE A 219 -6.74 -14.00 5.98
N PHE A 220 -6.15 -12.81 6.02
CA PHE A 220 -6.12 -11.90 4.90
C PHE A 220 -4.69 -11.65 4.42
N ILE A 221 -4.57 -11.33 3.14
CA ILE A 221 -3.35 -10.83 2.52
C ILE A 221 -3.64 -9.42 2.05
N SER A 222 -2.91 -8.44 2.56
CA SER A 222 -3.01 -7.03 2.14
C SER A 222 -1.73 -6.58 1.46
N LEU A 223 -1.82 -5.90 0.33
CA LEU A 223 -0.66 -5.32 -0.36
C LEU A 223 -0.12 -4.11 0.40
N MET A 224 1.13 -4.17 0.85
CA MET A 224 1.84 -3.03 1.46
C MET A 224 2.53 -2.15 0.41
N THR A 225 2.72 -2.70 -0.78
CA THR A 225 3.23 -2.00 -1.96
C THR A 225 2.39 -2.44 -3.16
N PRO A 226 2.28 -1.63 -4.23
CA PRO A 226 1.58 -2.05 -5.44
C PRO A 226 2.05 -3.40 -5.99
N MET A 227 1.21 -4.07 -6.75
CA MET A 227 1.57 -5.32 -7.45
C MET A 227 1.37 -5.16 -8.96
N LEU A 228 2.36 -5.58 -9.74
CA LEU A 228 2.22 -5.67 -11.20
C LEU A 228 1.71 -7.05 -11.62
N THR A 229 0.73 -7.06 -12.53
CA THR A 229 0.16 -8.27 -13.13
C THR A 229 -0.25 -8.04 -14.58
N ASN A 230 -0.25 -9.10 -15.37
CA ASN A 230 -0.91 -9.15 -16.68
C ASN A 230 -2.27 -9.88 -16.63
N ASN A 231 -2.64 -10.42 -15.47
CA ASN A 231 -3.85 -11.21 -15.28
C ASN A 231 -4.71 -10.62 -14.16
N VAL A 232 -5.34 -9.48 -14.43
CA VAL A 232 -6.19 -8.78 -13.43
C VAL A 232 -7.35 -9.66 -12.99
N LYS A 233 -8.00 -10.35 -13.93
CA LYS A 233 -9.19 -11.17 -13.64
C LYS A 233 -8.88 -12.25 -12.61
N ASP A 234 -7.81 -13.01 -12.82
CA ASP A 234 -7.41 -14.07 -11.90
C ASP A 234 -7.05 -13.53 -10.51
N ILE A 235 -6.29 -12.44 -10.45
CA ILE A 235 -5.90 -11.81 -9.20
C ILE A 235 -7.11 -11.30 -8.40
N LEU A 236 -8.12 -10.74 -9.08
CA LEU A 236 -9.34 -10.29 -8.41
C LEU A 236 -10.17 -11.47 -7.89
N LEU A 237 -10.15 -12.61 -8.57
CA LEU A 237 -10.96 -13.79 -8.22
C LEU A 237 -10.31 -14.71 -7.18
N ASN A 238 -9.00 -14.90 -7.30
CA ASN A 238 -8.23 -15.93 -6.60
C ASN A 238 -7.17 -15.33 -5.66
N GLY A 239 -6.97 -14.01 -5.74
CA GLY A 239 -6.00 -13.28 -4.92
C GLY A 239 -4.62 -13.18 -5.53
N PRO A 240 -3.67 -12.52 -4.84
CA PRO A 240 -2.45 -12.06 -5.49
C PRO A 240 -1.38 -13.16 -5.60
N ALA A 241 -1.57 -14.29 -4.92
CA ALA A 241 -0.68 -15.44 -4.94
C ALA A 241 -1.45 -16.69 -5.39
N GLU A 242 -0.75 -17.57 -6.11
CA GLU A 242 -1.25 -18.92 -6.40
C GLU A 242 -1.27 -19.72 -5.08
N LEU A 243 -2.42 -19.69 -4.42
CA LEU A 243 -2.68 -20.41 -3.19
C LEU A 243 -3.58 -21.61 -3.49
N PRO A 244 -3.36 -22.76 -2.82
CA PRO A 244 -4.23 -23.94 -2.97
C PRO A 244 -5.60 -23.76 -2.28
N PHE A 245 -5.98 -22.51 -1.95
CA PHE A 245 -7.19 -22.17 -1.22
C PHE A 245 -8.01 -21.18 -2.02
N ALA A 246 -9.33 -21.33 -1.97
CA ALA A 246 -10.23 -20.37 -2.59
C ALA A 246 -10.16 -19.03 -1.85
N CYS A 247 -9.90 -17.95 -2.59
CA CYS A 247 -10.16 -16.61 -2.12
C CYS A 247 -11.67 -16.45 -1.95
N ILE A 248 -12.11 -16.17 -0.71
CA ILE A 248 -13.54 -16.09 -0.37
C ILE A 248 -14.08 -14.67 -0.59
N SER A 249 -13.24 -13.65 -0.42
CA SER A 249 -13.64 -12.25 -0.56
C SER A 249 -12.43 -11.35 -0.88
N ALA A 250 -12.65 -10.19 -1.47
CA ALA A 250 -11.61 -9.22 -1.76
C ALA A 250 -12.12 -7.77 -1.63
N SER A 251 -11.27 -6.89 -1.11
CA SER A 251 -11.47 -5.44 -0.99
C SER A 251 -10.33 -4.74 -1.75
N THR A 252 -10.61 -4.25 -2.96
CA THR A 252 -9.59 -3.69 -3.86
C THR A 252 -10.09 -2.40 -4.50
N SER A 253 -9.16 -1.56 -4.95
CA SER A 253 -9.47 -0.43 -5.83
C SER A 253 -9.40 -0.85 -7.29
N LYS A 254 -9.89 0.01 -8.19
CA LYS A 254 -9.75 -0.18 -9.64
C LYS A 254 -8.28 -0.38 -10.03
N PRO A 255 -7.92 -1.50 -10.69
CA PRO A 255 -6.59 -1.71 -11.25
C PRO A 255 -6.22 -0.62 -12.25
N LEU A 256 -4.99 -0.13 -12.18
CA LEU A 256 -4.49 0.92 -13.06
C LEU A 256 -3.71 0.30 -14.23
N LYS A 257 -4.00 0.72 -15.46
CA LYS A 257 -3.21 0.29 -16.62
C LYS A 257 -1.90 1.08 -16.62
N VAL A 258 -0.76 0.39 -16.63
CA VAL A 258 0.57 1.01 -16.66
C VAL A 258 1.23 0.71 -18.01
N LEU A 259 1.72 1.76 -18.66
CA LEU A 259 2.47 1.65 -19.90
C LEU A 259 3.97 1.64 -19.59
N PHE A 260 4.68 0.60 -20.04
CA PHE A 260 6.12 0.48 -19.88
C PHE A 260 6.83 0.80 -21.19
N GLY A 261 7.29 2.05 -21.35
CA GLY A 261 7.96 2.52 -22.56
C GLY A 261 7.06 2.50 -23.80
N ASN A 262 7.66 2.42 -24.99
CA ASN A 262 6.94 2.45 -26.29
C ASN A 262 6.25 1.12 -26.67
N GLN A 263 6.23 0.11 -25.78
CA GLN A 263 5.57 -1.16 -26.08
C GLN A 263 4.29 -1.32 -25.26
N GLU A 264 3.17 -1.52 -25.95
CA GLU A 264 1.85 -1.83 -25.38
C GLU A 264 1.79 -3.24 -24.77
N ARG A 265 2.64 -3.56 -23.80
CA ARG A 265 2.37 -4.72 -22.95
C ARG A 265 1.28 -4.30 -21.97
N LYS A 266 0.13 -5.00 -22.01
CA LYS A 266 -0.98 -4.81 -21.05
C LYS A 266 -0.52 -5.23 -19.65
N VAL A 267 0.17 -4.33 -18.96
CA VAL A 267 0.55 -4.49 -17.55
C VAL A 267 -0.39 -3.63 -16.73
N PHE A 268 -0.91 -4.22 -15.66
CA PHE A 268 -1.79 -3.58 -14.71
C PHE A 268 -1.12 -3.52 -13.35
N LEU A 269 -1.45 -2.48 -12.61
CA LEU A 269 -1.02 -2.23 -11.26
C LEU A 269 -2.22 -2.37 -10.33
N ILE A 270 -2.12 -3.32 -9.42
CA ILE A 270 -3.05 -3.49 -8.31
C ILE A 270 -2.55 -2.60 -7.18
N PRO A 271 -3.38 -1.67 -6.68
CA PRO A 271 -2.95 -0.70 -5.69
C PRO A 271 -2.67 -1.35 -4.34
N GLU A 272 -1.76 -0.75 -3.58
CA GLU A 272 -1.55 -0.99 -2.17
C GLU A 272 -2.84 -0.81 -1.35
N GLY A 273 -2.88 -1.43 -0.17
CA GLY A 273 -4.06 -1.56 0.69
C GLY A 273 -5.09 -2.58 0.17
N SER A 274 -5.03 -2.98 -1.10
CA SER A 274 -5.87 -4.07 -1.64
C SER A 274 -5.70 -5.33 -0.82
N THR A 275 -6.81 -5.92 -0.39
CA THR A 275 -6.83 -7.00 0.60
C THR A 275 -7.72 -8.14 0.15
N TRP A 276 -7.26 -9.38 0.31
CA TRP A 276 -7.99 -10.61 -0.01
C TRP A 276 -8.13 -11.46 1.24
N PHE A 277 -9.25 -12.14 1.37
CA PHE A 277 -9.60 -12.99 2.51
C PHE A 277 -9.65 -14.45 2.07
N TYR A 278 -9.15 -15.33 2.94
CA TYR A 278 -9.06 -16.77 2.71
C TYR A 278 -9.58 -17.53 3.92
N GLN A 279 -10.23 -18.66 3.66
CA GLN A 279 -10.57 -19.60 4.71
C GLN A 279 -9.33 -20.41 5.10
N PHE A 280 -9.08 -20.50 6.41
CA PHE A 280 -7.95 -21.27 6.94
C PHE A 280 -8.29 -22.77 6.98
N ARG A 281 -7.28 -23.59 6.68
CA ARG A 281 -7.24 -25.03 6.96
C ARG A 281 -5.90 -25.27 7.65
N ASP A 282 -5.93 -25.91 8.81
CA ASP A 282 -4.72 -26.15 9.60
C ASP A 282 -3.79 -27.12 8.86
N ASP A 283 -2.82 -26.57 8.13
CA ASP A 283 -1.86 -27.32 7.32
C ASP A 283 -0.47 -26.68 7.49
N ALA A 284 0.49 -27.45 8.02
CA ALA A 284 1.87 -27.01 8.18
C ALA A 284 2.50 -26.51 6.86
N LYS A 285 2.11 -27.08 5.71
CA LYS A 285 2.56 -26.63 4.38
C LYS A 285 2.04 -25.23 4.05
N MET A 286 0.86 -24.85 4.55
CA MET A 286 0.31 -23.50 4.38
C MET A 286 1.25 -22.46 4.99
N MET A 287 1.67 -22.68 6.24
CA MET A 287 2.52 -21.71 6.93
C MET A 287 3.84 -21.48 6.20
N ASP A 288 4.39 -22.51 5.55
CA ASP A 288 5.57 -22.35 4.70
C ASP A 288 5.30 -21.56 3.42
N ILE A 289 4.14 -21.76 2.79
CA ILE A 289 3.71 -20.95 1.64
C ILE A 289 3.53 -19.49 2.06
N LEU A 290 2.83 -19.22 3.17
CA LEU A 290 2.61 -17.86 3.67
C LEU A 290 3.92 -17.18 4.06
N ARG A 291 4.85 -17.89 4.72
CA ARG A 291 6.21 -17.38 5.01
C ARG A 291 6.97 -17.06 3.72
N LYS A 292 6.87 -17.90 2.68
CA LYS A 292 7.48 -17.65 1.37
C LYS A 292 6.89 -16.41 0.72
N ILE A 293 5.56 -16.25 0.72
CA ILE A 293 4.85 -15.09 0.18
C ILE A 293 5.29 -13.82 0.91
N LYS A 294 5.29 -13.83 2.24
CA LYS A 294 5.72 -12.69 3.06
C LYS A 294 7.15 -12.25 2.77
N ARG A 295 8.08 -13.19 2.61
CA ARG A 295 9.49 -12.90 2.29
C ARG A 295 9.67 -12.42 0.85
N ARG A 296 9.09 -13.13 -0.12
CA ARG A 296 9.33 -12.91 -1.56
C ARG A 296 8.47 -11.77 -2.11
N GLY A 297 7.24 -11.64 -1.66
CA GLY A 297 6.19 -10.86 -2.30
C GLY A 297 5.47 -11.64 -3.39
N VAL A 298 4.52 -10.99 -4.05
CA VAL A 298 3.58 -11.57 -5.03
C VAL A 298 3.60 -10.83 -6.37
N GLY A 299 3.16 -11.50 -7.44
CA GLY A 299 3.12 -10.92 -8.78
C GLY A 299 4.50 -10.71 -9.42
N ARG A 300 4.59 -9.78 -10.36
CA ARG A 300 5.80 -9.53 -11.16
C ARG A 300 6.72 -8.52 -10.49
N GLN A 301 8.02 -8.60 -10.81
CA GLN A 301 9.03 -7.61 -10.41
C GLN A 301 9.19 -7.45 -8.89
N THR A 302 8.95 -8.51 -8.10
CA THR A 302 9.12 -8.50 -6.63
C THR A 302 10.56 -8.20 -6.18
N SER A 303 11.54 -8.46 -7.04
CA SER A 303 12.93 -8.03 -6.86
C SER A 303 13.06 -6.51 -6.73
N TYR A 304 12.15 -5.73 -7.31
CA TYR A 304 12.07 -4.27 -7.21
C TYR A 304 11.14 -3.81 -6.08
N GLY A 305 10.70 -4.69 -5.18
CA GLY A 305 9.86 -4.30 -4.04
C GLY A 305 8.37 -4.21 -4.33
N TYR A 306 7.90 -4.61 -5.53
CA TYR A 306 6.47 -4.81 -5.76
C TYR A 306 5.93 -6.02 -5.01
N GLY A 307 4.62 -6.01 -4.75
CA GLY A 307 3.88 -7.12 -4.21
C GLY A 307 4.32 -7.52 -2.80
N LYS A 308 4.86 -6.60 -2.00
CA LYS A 308 5.04 -6.87 -0.57
C LYS A 308 3.69 -6.92 0.10
N CYS A 309 3.52 -7.89 0.99
CA CYS A 309 2.23 -8.18 1.62
C CYS A 309 2.36 -8.19 3.15
N LEU A 310 1.31 -7.71 3.80
CA LEU A 310 0.95 -8.09 5.15
C LEU A 310 0.09 -9.35 5.06
N ILE A 311 0.44 -10.37 5.83
CA ILE A 311 -0.41 -11.53 6.04
C ILE A 311 -0.77 -11.51 7.51
N ALA A 312 -2.04 -11.41 7.79
CA ALA A 312 -2.55 -11.31 9.13
C ALA A 312 -3.89 -12.03 9.24
N PRO A 313 -4.32 -12.33 10.46
CA PRO A 313 -5.56 -13.02 10.65
C PRO A 313 -6.82 -12.21 10.28
N SER A 314 -7.81 -12.87 9.67
CA SER A 314 -9.09 -12.25 9.27
C SER A 314 -10.04 -12.15 10.46
#